data_AF-A0A7X5BLV4-F1
#
_entry.id   AF-A0A7X5BLV4-F1
#
_cell.length_a   1.000
_cell.length_b   1.000
_cell.length_c   1.000
_cell.angle_alpha   90.00
_cell.angle_beta   90.00
_cell.angle_gamma   90.00
#
_symmetry.space_group_name_H-M   'P 1'
#
loop_
_entity.id
_entity.type
_entity.pdbx_description
1 polymer ?
#
loop_
_entity_poly.entity_id
_entity_poly.type
_entity_poly.pdbx_seq_one_letter_code
_entity_poly.pdbx_strand_id
1 'polypeptide(L)'
;MEVELLKFYPFEVSAKRPRLLGYADVKIDEIIIRGIKLFEAKNGGLFIQLPAINQGGKDYPVVEIKSKTLLDRIRREVVDYYKALENV
;
A
#
# COMPACT_ATOMS: atom_id res chain seq x y z
N MET A 1 -17.46 6.96 1.30
CA MET A 1 -16.34 6.40 2.06
C MET A 1 -15.15 7.31 1.86
N GLU A 2 -14.78 7.94 2.96
CA GLU A 2 -13.59 8.77 3.07
C GLU A 2 -12.40 7.84 3.33
N VAL A 3 -11.28 8.12 2.67
CA VAL A 3 -10.04 7.35 2.80
C VAL A 3 -8.95 8.33 3.15
N GLU A 4 -8.31 8.13 4.29
CA GLU A 4 -7.28 9.01 4.82
C GLU A 4 -6.00 8.21 5.03
N LEU A 5 -4.88 8.70 4.49
CA LEU A 5 -3.57 8.17 4.82
C LEU A 5 -3.15 8.68 6.20
N LEU A 6 -3.01 7.78 7.17
CA LEU A 6 -2.58 8.16 8.53
C LEU A 6 -1.07 8.25 8.66
N LYS A 7 -0.35 7.30 8.06
CA LYS A 7 1.10 7.22 8.16
C LYS A 7 1.70 6.47 6.99
N PHE A 8 2.89 6.90 6.58
CA PHE A 8 3.71 6.23 5.58
C PHE A 8 5.10 5.95 6.17
N TYR A 9 5.61 4.75 5.98
CA TYR A 9 6.89 4.28 6.47
C TYR A 9 7.76 3.92 5.26
N PRO A 10 8.69 4.80 4.83
CA PRO A 10 9.53 4.54 3.66
C PRO A 10 10.61 3.48 3.95
N PHE A 11 11.06 2.76 2.91
CA PHE A 11 12.19 1.84 2.98
C PHE A 11 13.33 2.24 2.06
N GLU A 12 14.55 1.89 2.46
CA GLU A 12 15.67 1.81 1.51
C GLU A 12 15.40 0.71 0.48
N VAL A 13 15.32 1.13 -0.78
CA VAL A 13 14.85 0.32 -1.90
C VAL A 13 15.77 -0.87 -2.18
N SER A 14 15.20 -2.08 -2.14
CA SER A 14 15.91 -3.27 -2.63
C SER A 14 16.11 -3.17 -4.16
N ALA A 15 17.23 -3.68 -4.69
CA ALA A 15 17.43 -3.79 -6.13
C ALA A 15 16.46 -4.79 -6.82
N LYS A 16 15.81 -5.65 -6.02
CA LYS A 16 14.90 -6.69 -6.52
C LYS A 16 13.53 -6.10 -6.86
N ARG A 17 13.03 -6.41 -8.06
CA ARG A 17 11.70 -6.01 -8.54
C ARG A 17 10.66 -7.13 -8.29
N PRO A 18 9.40 -6.81 -7.96
CA PRO A 18 8.87 -5.47 -7.66
C PRO A 18 9.49 -4.92 -6.37
N ARG A 19 9.81 -3.62 -6.36
CA ARG A 19 10.48 -2.97 -5.22
C ARG A 19 9.44 -2.60 -4.18
N LEU A 20 9.66 -3.00 -2.92
CA LEU A 20 8.90 -2.49 -1.79
C LEU A 20 9.39 -1.07 -1.49
N LEU A 21 8.49 -0.08 -1.59
CA LEU A 21 8.80 1.33 -1.38
C LEU A 21 8.47 1.79 0.04
N GLY A 22 7.41 1.21 0.63
CA GLY A 22 6.87 1.69 1.89
C GLY A 22 5.77 0.80 2.44
N TYR A 23 5.48 0.97 3.73
CA TYR A 23 4.19 0.61 4.30
C TYR A 23 3.33 1.86 4.49
N ALA A 24 2.02 1.68 4.45
CA ALA A 24 1.02 2.69 4.71
C ALA A 24 -0.02 2.17 5.70
N ASP A 25 -0.42 3.04 6.61
CA ASP A 25 -1.61 2.87 7.45
C ASP A 25 -2.69 3.80 6.92
N VAL A 26 -3.87 3.25 6.63
CA VAL A 26 -4.99 3.97 6.03
C VAL A 26 -6.24 3.81 6.88
N LYS A 27 -6.95 4.91 7.11
CA LYS A 27 -8.27 4.94 7.74
C LYS A 27 -9.35 4.96 6.66
N ILE A 28 -10.37 4.15 6.86
CA ILE A 28 -11.57 4.08 6.03
C ILE A 28 -12.76 4.19 6.97
N ASP A 29 -13.43 5.34 6.96
CA ASP A 29 -14.47 5.67 7.94
C ASP A 29 -13.97 5.41 9.39
N GLU A 30 -14.48 4.41 10.12
CA GLU A 30 -14.06 4.08 11.49
C GLU A 30 -13.02 2.94 11.58
N ILE A 31 -12.59 2.38 10.44
CA ILE A 31 -11.69 1.22 10.38
C ILE A 31 -10.28 1.70 10.02
N ILE A 32 -9.27 1.16 10.68
CA ILE A 32 -7.86 1.38 10.32
C ILE A 32 -7.28 0.08 9.77
N ILE A 33 -6.75 0.14 8.55
CA ILE A 33 -5.99 -0.94 7.93
C ILE A 33 -4.51 -0.57 7.99
N ARG A 34 -3.73 -1.38 8.69
CA ARG A 34 -2.29 -1.15 8.91
C ARG A 34 -1.43 -2.06 8.06
N GLY A 35 -0.27 -1.57 7.66
CA GLY A 35 0.72 -2.37 6.94
C GLY A 35 0.35 -2.68 5.48
N ILE A 36 -0.37 -1.78 4.82
CA ILE A 36 -0.55 -1.82 3.36
C ILE A 36 0.81 -1.59 2.72
N LYS A 37 1.26 -2.47 1.83
CA LYS A 37 2.55 -2.31 1.14
C LYS A 37 2.38 -1.50 -0.13
N LEU A 38 3.26 -0.53 -0.37
CA LEU A 38 3.41 0.12 -1.67
C LEU A 38 4.56 -0.51 -2.43
N PHE A 39 4.30 -0.94 -3.66
CA PHE A 39 5.28 -1.54 -4.55
C PHE A 39 5.44 -0.75 -5.86
N GLU A 40 6.64 -0.84 -6.41
CA GLU A 40 6.94 -0.43 -7.77
C GLU A 40 7.22 -1.65 -8.65
N ALA A 41 6.39 -1.83 -9.68
CA ALA A 41 6.52 -2.87 -10.68
C ALA A 41 7.78 -2.68 -11.56
N LYS A 42 8.09 -3.68 -12.38
CA LYS A 42 9.23 -3.63 -13.32
C LYS A 42 9.12 -2.50 -14.34
N ASN A 43 7.90 -2.14 -14.74
CA ASN A 43 7.61 -1.05 -15.68
C ASN A 43 7.48 0.33 -15.01
N GLY A 44 7.82 0.45 -13.72
CA GLY A 44 7.66 1.69 -12.95
C GLY A 44 6.24 1.95 -12.43
N GLY A 45 5.27 1.08 -12.73
CA GLY A 45 3.90 1.21 -12.22
C GLY A 45 3.82 1.01 -10.71
N LEU A 46 3.05 1.85 -10.02
CA LEU A 46 2.84 1.77 -8.57
C LEU A 46 1.56 1.02 -8.23
N PHE A 47 1.64 0.06 -7.31
CA PHE A 47 0.50 -0.72 -6.83
C PHE A 47 0.61 -1.03 -5.35
N ILE A 48 -0.52 -1.34 -4.72
CA ILE A 48 -0.58 -1.70 -3.31
C ILE A 48 -0.84 -3.19 -3.13
N GLN A 49 -0.33 -3.76 -2.04
CA GLN A 49 -0.72 -5.07 -1.53
C GLN A 49 -1.37 -4.87 -0.15
N LEU A 50 -2.57 -5.41 0.04
CA LEU A 50 -3.24 -5.41 1.34
C LEU A 50 -2.47 -6.28 2.35
N PRO A 51 -2.69 -6.07 3.66
CA PRO A 51 -2.01 -6.84 4.69
C PRO A 51 -2.26 -8.34 4.54
N ALA A 52 -1.19 -9.12 4.63
CA ALA A 52 -1.22 -10.57 4.53
C ALA A 52 -0.22 -11.19 5.51
N ILE A 53 -0.56 -12.38 6.01
CA ILE A 53 0.32 -13.19 6.86
C ILE A 53 1.00 -14.23 5.96
N ASN A 54 2.34 -14.30 6.03
CA ASN A 54 3.07 -15.40 5.40
C ASN A 54 3.07 -16.60 6.34
N GLN A 55 2.50 -17.71 5.89
CA GLN A 55 2.51 -18.97 6.62
C GLN A 55 3.01 -20.07 5.68
N GLY A 56 4.17 -20.66 6.00
CA GLY A 56 4.76 -21.74 5.20
C GLY A 56 5.11 -21.32 3.76
N GLY A 57 5.50 -20.06 3.54
CA GLY A 57 5.86 -19.54 2.21
C GLY A 57 4.67 -19.08 1.37
N LYS A 58 3.44 -19.19 1.88
CA LYS A 58 2.23 -18.68 1.22
C LYS A 58 1.69 -17.47 1.96
N ASP A 59 1.29 -16.45 1.21
CA ASP A 59 0.63 -15.27 1.74
C ASP A 59 -0.89 -15.51 1.86
N TYR A 60 -1.43 -15.24 3.05
CA TYR A 60 -2.86 -15.30 3.35
C TYR A 60 -3.38 -13.89 3.66
N PRO A 61 -4.39 -13.39 2.93
CA PRO A 61 -4.91 -12.05 3.16
C PRO A 61 -5.55 -11.95 4.55
N VAL A 62 -5.21 -10.90 5.29
CA VAL A 62 -5.85 -10.58 6.59
C VAL A 62 -7.10 -9.74 6.37
N VAL A 63 -7.09 -8.92 5.31
CA VAL A 63 -8.21 -8.05 4.94
C VAL A 63 -8.52 -8.24 3.47
N GLU A 64 -9.81 -8.35 3.15
CA GLU A 64 -10.30 -8.40 1.77
C GLU A 64 -11.24 -7.23 1.50
N ILE A 65 -10.88 -6.39 0.52
CA ILE A 65 -11.73 -5.30 0.04
C ILE A 65 -12.32 -5.72 -1.30
N LYS A 66 -13.64 -5.98 -1.33
CA LYS A 66 -14.34 -6.41 -2.55
C LYS A 66 -14.68 -5.25 -3.50
N SER A 67 -14.75 -4.03 -2.97
CA SER A 67 -15.03 -2.84 -3.77
C SER A 67 -13.79 -2.37 -4.52
N LYS A 68 -13.78 -2.55 -5.85
CA LYS A 68 -12.72 -2.04 -6.73
C LYS A 68 -12.52 -0.52 -6.56
N THR A 69 -13.63 0.22 -6.50
CA THR A 69 -13.62 1.68 -6.30
C THR A 69 -12.92 2.08 -5.00
N LEU A 70 -13.15 1.34 -3.92
CA LEU A 70 -12.48 1.61 -2.64
C LEU A 70 -10.99 1.29 -2.73
N LEU A 71 -10.62 0.15 -3.32
CA LEU A 71 -9.23 -0.24 -3.51
C LEU A 71 -8.45 0.78 -4.36
N ASP A 72 -9.06 1.28 -5.44
CA ASP A 72 -8.48 2.31 -6.31
C ASP A 72 -8.28 3.64 -5.56
N ARG A 73 -9.22 4.02 -4.69
CA ARG A 73 -9.07 5.20 -3.81
C ARG A 73 -7.91 5.04 -2.85
N ILE A 74 -7.83 3.92 -2.12
CA ILE A 74 -6.72 3.63 -1.20
C ILE A 74 -5.38 3.69 -1.92
N ARG A 75 -5.29 3.05 -3.09
CA ARG A 75 -4.06 3.09 -3.91
C ARG A 75 -3.69 4.52 -4.28
N ARG A 76 -4.65 5.34 -4.68
CA ARG A 76 -4.41 6.74 -5.05
C ARG A 76 -3.87 7.55 -3.87
N GLU A 77 -4.52 7.50 -2.71
CA GLU A 77 -4.07 8.26 -1.52
C GLU A 77 -2.64 7.89 -1.11
N VAL A 78 -2.31 6.59 -1.14
CA VAL A 78 -0.95 6.11 -0.82
C VAL A 78 0.07 6.57 -1.88
N VAL A 79 -0.27 6.47 -3.16
CA VAL A 79 0.61 6.83 -4.28
C VAL A 79 0.87 8.33 -4.36
N ASP A 80 -0.17 9.14 -4.18
CA ASP A 80 -0.08 10.60 -4.28
C ASP A 80 0.80 11.14 -3.16
N TYR A 81 0.66 10.62 -1.93
CA TYR A 81 1.55 10.95 -0.82
C TYR A 81 3.01 10.55 -1.11
N TYR A 82 3.25 9.32 -1.59
CA TYR A 82 4.60 8.87 -1.92
C TYR A 82 5.26 9.77 -2.98
N LYS A 83 4.52 10.12 -4.04
CA LYS A 83 5.01 11.04 -5.07
C LYS A 83 5.28 12.44 -4.51
N ALA A 84 4.47 12.91 -3.56
CA ALA A 84 4.72 14.20 -2.94
C ALA A 84 6.05 14.21 -2.16
N LEU A 85 6.42 13.11 -1.50
CA LEU A 85 7.71 12.99 -0.81
C LEU A 85 8.92 13.00 -1.76
N GLU A 86 8.82 12.35 -2.92
CA GLU A 86 9.92 12.27 -3.90
C GLU A 86 10.12 13.57 -4.71
N ASN A 87 9.12 14.47 -4.71
CA ASN A 87 9.20 15.77 -5.39
C ASN A 87 9.67 16.91 -4.45
N VAL A 88 10.14 16.58 -3.26
CA VAL A 88 10.77 17.53 -2.30
C VAL A 88 12.29 17.42 -2.40
#